data_AF-A0A0C3N148-F1
#
_entry.id   AF-A0A0C3N148-F1
#
_cell.length_a   1.000
_cell.length_b   1.000
_cell.length_c   1.000
_cell.angle_alpha   90.00
_cell.angle_beta   90.00
_cell.angle_gamma   90.00
#
_symmetry.space_group_name_H-M   'P 1'
#
loop_
_entity.id
_entity.type
_entity.pdbx_description
1 polymer ?
#
loop_
_entity_poly.entity_id
_entity_poly.type
_entity_poly.pdbx_seq_one_letter_code
_entity_poly.pdbx_strand_id
1 'polypeptide(L)'
;HLPCLLFSDAQLQVILWGLTVLGVNHIPSIRNLKDLDSALQTKYGVPSLHYQGSLGHVYYVNHLPSIIAQEMGNPRVHPHIHHYPEDTGGRLDQPWQAARWLHEINPSLATPMLWKGRQDFYIFE
;
A
#
# COMPACT_ATOMS: atom_id res chain seq x y z
N HIS A 1 -9.40 0.02 6.32
CA HIS A 1 -9.03 1.41 6.66
C HIS A 1 -8.23 2.05 5.54
N LEU A 2 -8.58 3.29 5.17
CA LEU A 2 -7.71 4.16 4.37
C LEU A 2 -6.69 4.81 5.33
N PRO A 3 -5.39 4.77 5.02
CA PRO A 3 -4.35 4.98 6.02
C PRO A 3 -4.21 6.42 6.56
N CYS A 4 -4.88 7.43 5.98
CA CYS A 4 -4.50 8.83 6.23
C CYS A 4 -5.63 9.78 6.70
N LEU A 5 -6.86 9.32 6.93
CA LEU A 5 -7.96 10.20 7.37
C LEU A 5 -8.59 9.68 8.67
N LEU A 6 -8.04 10.17 9.78
CA LEU A 6 -8.53 9.90 11.14
C LEU A 6 -8.93 11.21 11.81
N PHE A 7 -9.99 11.85 11.31
CA PHE A 7 -10.56 13.02 11.97
C PHE A 7 -11.81 12.62 12.76
N SER A 8 -11.89 13.08 14.02
CA SER A 8 -13.13 13.04 14.78
C SER A 8 -14.13 14.07 14.27
N ASP A 9 -15.40 13.93 14.65
CA ASP A 9 -16.45 14.89 14.28
C ASP A 9 -16.10 16.32 14.72
N ALA A 10 -15.54 16.46 15.93
CA ALA A 10 -15.13 17.76 16.44
C ALA A 10 -13.99 18.37 15.60
N GLN A 11 -13.03 17.55 15.17
CA GLN A 11 -11.94 18.00 14.30
C GLN A 11 -12.47 18.41 12.92
N LEU A 12 -13.36 17.61 12.33
CA LEU A 12 -14.03 17.96 11.06
C LEU A 12 -14.82 19.26 11.20
N GLN A 13 -15.54 19.45 12.30
CA GLN A 13 -16.30 20.67 12.55
C GLN A 13 -15.41 21.92 12.60
N VAL A 14 -14.24 21.83 13.26
CA VAL A 14 -13.26 22.93 13.30
C VAL A 14 -12.71 23.23 11.91
N ILE A 15 -12.39 22.20 11.11
CA ILE A 15 -11.91 22.37 9.73
C ILE A 15 -12.97 23.05 8.86
N LEU A 16 -14.22 22.58 8.92
CA LEU A 16 -15.34 23.15 8.17
C LEU A 16 -15.64 24.60 8.59
N TRP A 17 -15.56 24.89 9.90
CA TRP A 17 -15.66 26.26 10.41
C TRP A 17 -14.56 27.16 9.84
N GLY A 18 -13.30 26.68 9.83
CA GLY A 18 -12.19 27.41 9.22
C GLY A 18 -12.40 27.72 7.74
N LEU A 19 -12.92 26.76 6.96
CA LEU A 19 -13.29 26.97 5.56
C LEU A 19 -14.38 28.04 5.40
N THR A 20 -15.33 28.09 6.34
CA THR A 20 -16.40 29.09 6.36
C THR A 20 -15.84 30.49 6.60
N VAL A 21 -14.92 30.63 7.56
CA VAL A 21 -14.25 31.91 7.86
C VAL A 21 -13.41 32.41 6.68
N LEU A 22 -12.81 31.50 5.91
CA LEU A 22 -12.04 31.82 4.69
C LEU A 22 -12.93 32.15 3.48
N GLY A 23 -14.26 32.18 3.63
CA GLY A 23 -15.20 32.54 2.56
C GLY A 23 -15.35 31.48 1.47
N VAL A 24 -15.03 30.22 1.76
CA VAL A 24 -15.23 29.12 0.82
C VAL A 24 -16.73 28.84 0.66
N ASN A 25 -17.21 28.86 -0.58
CA ASN A 25 -18.60 28.53 -0.90
C ASN A 25 -18.77 27.00 -1.08
N HIS A 26 -19.99 26.49 -0.91
CA HIS A 26 -20.35 25.07 -1.10
C HIS A 26 -19.60 24.07 -0.20
N ILE A 27 -19.52 24.39 1.09
CA ILE A 27 -18.87 23.52 2.09
C ILE A 27 -19.74 22.26 2.34
N PRO A 28 -19.19 21.05 2.23
CA PRO A 28 -19.92 19.82 2.51
C PRO A 28 -20.26 19.70 4.00
N SER A 29 -21.38 19.03 4.30
CA SER A 29 -21.71 18.69 5.69
C SER A 29 -20.77 17.60 6.23
N ILE A 30 -20.64 17.52 7.56
CA ILE A 30 -19.89 16.44 8.23
C ILE A 30 -20.44 15.07 7.79
N ARG A 31 -21.76 14.94 7.63
CA ARG A 31 -22.40 13.71 7.15
C ARG A 31 -21.93 13.35 5.76
N ASN A 32 -21.92 14.31 4.82
CA ASN A 32 -21.45 14.07 3.45
C ASN A 32 -19.99 13.60 3.44
N LEU A 33 -19.14 14.16 4.31
CA LEU A 33 -17.75 13.73 4.44
C LEU A 33 -17.63 12.30 4.97
N LYS A 34 -18.46 11.89 5.93
CA LYS A 34 -18.49 10.51 6.46
C LYS A 34 -19.03 9.50 5.45
N ASP A 35 -20.05 9.88 4.69
CA ASP A 35 -20.62 9.04 3.63
C ASP A 35 -19.57 8.82 2.53
N LEU A 36 -18.84 9.88 2.17
CA LEU A 36 -17.72 9.80 1.24
C LEU A 36 -16.57 8.95 1.78
N ASP A 37 -16.18 9.10 3.06
CA ASP A 37 -15.17 8.26 3.69
C ASP A 37 -15.59 6.78 3.66
N SER A 38 -16.83 6.48 4.03
CA SER A 38 -17.36 5.11 3.99
C SER A 38 -17.34 4.51 2.58
N ALA A 39 -17.71 5.31 1.56
CA ALA A 39 -17.66 4.89 0.17
C ALA A 39 -16.21 4.63 -0.30
N LEU A 40 -15.28 5.50 0.06
CA LEU A 40 -13.86 5.33 -0.25
C LEU A 40 -13.26 4.12 0.49
N GLN A 41 -13.59 3.92 1.76
CA GLN A 41 -13.15 2.76 2.53
C GLN A 41 -13.71 1.45 1.96
N THR A 42 -14.96 1.45 1.49
CA THR A 42 -15.54 0.28 0.84
C THR A 42 -14.80 -0.09 -0.44
N LYS A 43 -14.37 0.92 -1.22
CA LYS A 43 -13.74 0.69 -2.53
C LYS A 43 -12.23 0.50 -2.48
N TYR A 44 -11.55 1.19 -1.57
CA TYR A 44 -10.08 1.29 -1.51
C TYR A 44 -9.52 1.01 -0.11
N GLY A 45 -10.35 0.69 0.86
CA GLY A 45 -9.87 0.35 2.20
C GLY A 45 -9.16 -1.00 2.21
N VAL A 46 -8.08 -1.09 2.97
CA VAL A 46 -7.48 -2.39 3.30
C VAL A 46 -8.38 -3.10 4.32
N PRO A 47 -8.84 -4.33 4.06
CA PRO A 47 -9.67 -5.06 5.00
C PRO A 47 -8.85 -5.53 6.21
N SER A 48 -9.49 -5.54 7.38
CA SER A 48 -8.91 -6.10 8.60
C SER A 48 -9.52 -7.48 8.84
N LEU A 49 -8.65 -8.48 8.92
CA LEU A 49 -9.01 -9.86 9.17
C LEU A 49 -9.04 -10.14 10.66
N HIS A 50 -10.12 -10.77 11.11
CA HIS A 50 -10.28 -11.22 12.48
C HIS A 50 -9.67 -12.60 12.66
N TYR A 51 -8.84 -12.75 13.69
CA TYR A 51 -8.24 -14.02 14.07
C TYR A 51 -8.49 -14.32 15.55
N GLN A 52 -8.64 -15.60 15.86
CA GLN A 52 -8.66 -16.09 17.22
C GLN A 52 -7.38 -16.88 17.46
N GLY A 53 -6.54 -16.41 18.40
CA GLY A 53 -5.32 -17.08 18.79
C GLY A 53 -5.60 -18.41 19.48
N SER A 54 -4.62 -19.32 19.44
CA SER A 54 -4.70 -20.63 20.09
C SER A 54 -4.93 -20.55 21.60
N LEU A 55 -4.56 -19.42 22.23
CA LEU A 55 -4.79 -19.14 23.66
C LEU A 55 -6.11 -18.37 23.91
N GLY A 56 -7.00 -18.25 22.92
CA GLY A 56 -8.31 -17.64 23.05
C GLY A 56 -8.36 -16.11 22.92
N HIS A 57 -7.23 -15.44 22.72
CA HIS A 57 -7.21 -13.98 22.48
C HIS A 57 -7.62 -13.66 21.04
N VAL A 58 -8.47 -12.64 20.88
CA VAL A 58 -8.85 -12.11 19.57
C VAL A 58 -7.84 -11.05 19.14
N TYR A 59 -7.35 -11.15 17.91
CA TYR A 59 -6.51 -10.12 17.31
C TYR A 59 -6.91 -9.88 15.86
N TYR A 60 -6.54 -8.70 15.34
CA TYR A 60 -6.86 -8.29 13.99
C TYR A 60 -5.58 -8.02 13.20
N VAL A 61 -5.56 -8.45 11.94
CA VAL A 61 -4.43 -8.22 11.03
C VAL A 61 -4.95 -7.60 9.75
N ASN A 62 -4.27 -6.58 9.25
CA ASN A 62 -4.62 -6.02 7.94
C ASN A 62 -4.27 -7.02 6.83
N HIS A 63 -5.12 -7.13 5.83
CA HIS A 63 -4.93 -8.04 4.73
C HIS A 63 -3.72 -7.63 3.88
N LEU A 64 -2.59 -8.30 4.13
CA LEU A 64 -1.30 -7.99 3.52
C LEU A 64 -1.34 -7.96 1.98
N PRO A 65 -2.01 -8.91 1.28
CA PRO A 65 -2.10 -8.84 -0.18
C PRO A 65 -2.75 -7.55 -0.69
N SER A 66 -3.76 -7.02 0.02
CA SER A 66 -4.39 -5.74 -0.35
C SER A 66 -3.43 -4.57 -0.18
N ILE A 67 -2.58 -4.59 0.85
CA ILE A 67 -1.54 -3.55 1.05
C ILE A 67 -0.55 -3.61 -0.11
N ILE A 68 -0.01 -4.79 -0.40
CA ILE A 68 0.95 -4.97 -1.49
C ILE A 68 0.35 -4.52 -2.82
N ALA A 69 -0.89 -4.91 -3.13
CA ALA A 69 -1.57 -4.48 -4.35
C ALA A 69 -1.71 -2.95 -4.46
N GLN A 70 -1.98 -2.26 -3.35
CA GLN A 70 -2.06 -0.80 -3.33
C GLN A 70 -0.70 -0.14 -3.57
N GLU A 71 0.36 -0.63 -2.92
CA GLU A 71 1.72 -0.09 -3.13
C GLU A 71 2.22 -0.36 -4.56
N MET A 72 1.95 -1.55 -5.11
CA MET A 72 2.27 -1.90 -6.48
C MET A 72 1.54 -1.03 -7.50
N GLY A 73 0.28 -0.67 -7.23
CA GLY A 73 -0.52 0.19 -8.09
C GLY A 73 -0.27 1.69 -7.90
N ASN A 74 0.51 2.08 -6.89
CA ASN A 74 0.76 3.48 -6.58
C ASN A 74 1.87 4.04 -7.50
N PRO A 75 1.57 4.98 -8.41
CA PRO A 75 2.55 5.49 -9.37
C PRO A 75 3.72 6.25 -8.72
N ARG A 76 3.57 6.68 -7.46
CA ARG A 76 4.65 7.34 -6.71
C ARG A 76 5.54 6.36 -5.96
N VAL A 77 5.04 5.18 -5.61
CA VAL A 77 5.79 4.17 -4.86
C VAL A 77 6.38 3.13 -5.78
N HIS A 78 5.64 2.71 -6.81
CA HIS A 78 6.04 1.70 -7.77
C HIS A 78 7.46 1.90 -8.35
N PRO A 79 7.91 3.12 -8.72
CA PRO A 79 9.27 3.33 -9.24
C PRO A 79 10.39 3.03 -8.23
N HIS A 80 10.07 2.94 -6.94
CA HIS A 80 11.01 2.66 -5.86
C HIS A 80 10.96 1.19 -5.41
N ILE A 81 10.11 0.36 -6.02
CA ILE A 81 10.03 -1.07 -5.72
C ILE A 81 11.04 -1.81 -6.61
N HIS A 82 12.01 -2.46 -5.99
CA HIS A 82 13.03 -3.26 -6.67
C HIS A 82 12.61 -4.73 -6.74
N HIS A 83 12.34 -5.21 -7.95
CA HIS A 83 11.87 -6.58 -8.21
C HIS A 83 12.99 -7.56 -8.53
N TYR A 84 14.06 -7.07 -9.14
CA TYR A 84 15.15 -7.92 -9.61
C TYR A 84 16.30 -7.93 -8.61
N PRO A 85 16.88 -9.10 -8.33
CA PRO A 85 18.12 -9.15 -7.59
C PRO A 85 19.26 -8.53 -8.41
N GLU A 86 20.18 -7.87 -7.72
CA GLU A 86 21.35 -7.22 -8.31
C GLU A 86 22.64 -7.86 -7.78
N ASP A 87 23.61 -8.13 -8.66
CA ASP A 87 24.95 -8.53 -8.24
C ASP A 87 25.87 -7.31 -8.20
N THR A 88 26.43 -7.05 -7.02
CA THR A 88 27.31 -5.91 -6.73
C THR A 88 28.75 -6.35 -6.39
N GLY A 89 29.13 -7.60 -6.68
CA GLY A 89 30.51 -8.06 -6.52
C GLY A 89 31.00 -8.09 -5.06
N GLY A 90 30.08 -8.24 -4.10
CA GLY A 90 30.39 -8.41 -2.67
C GLY A 90 30.10 -7.20 -1.77
N ARG A 91 29.55 -6.10 -2.30
CA ARG A 91 29.11 -4.95 -1.49
C ARG A 91 27.59 -4.97 -1.27
N LEU A 92 27.14 -5.02 -0.03
CA LEU A 92 25.72 -5.05 0.30
C LEU A 92 25.24 -3.68 0.82
N ASP A 93 24.73 -2.84 -0.07
CA ASP A 93 24.13 -1.54 0.29
C ASP A 93 22.61 -1.66 0.48
N GLN A 94 21.97 -2.58 -0.25
CA GLN A 94 20.52 -2.73 -0.31
C GLN A 94 20.09 -4.20 -0.23
N PRO A 95 18.86 -4.50 0.24
CA PRO A 95 18.41 -5.88 0.41
C PRO A 95 18.38 -6.71 -0.87
N TRP A 96 18.00 -6.11 -2.02
CA TRP A 96 17.94 -6.80 -3.31
C TRP A 96 19.32 -7.16 -3.88
N GLN A 97 20.40 -6.68 -3.26
CA GLN A 97 21.78 -7.03 -3.60
C GLN A 97 22.29 -8.24 -2.83
N ALA A 98 21.50 -8.80 -1.90
CA ALA A 98 21.97 -9.92 -1.10
C ALA A 98 22.00 -11.21 -1.91
N ALA A 99 23.06 -12.00 -1.71
CA ALA A 99 23.27 -13.29 -2.39
C ALA A 99 22.06 -14.25 -2.31
N ARG A 100 21.28 -14.19 -1.22
CA ARG A 100 20.06 -15.00 -1.06
C ARG A 100 18.98 -14.65 -2.08
N TRP A 101 18.79 -13.36 -2.36
CA TRP A 101 17.84 -12.91 -3.37
C TRP A 101 18.29 -13.33 -4.78
N LEU A 102 19.60 -13.40 -5.01
CA LEU A 102 20.17 -13.77 -6.30
C LEU A 102 20.20 -15.29 -6.54
N HIS A 103 20.49 -16.10 -5.51
CA HIS A 103 20.79 -17.53 -5.68
C HIS A 103 19.80 -18.49 -5.03
N GLU A 104 19.05 -18.05 -4.00
CA GLU A 104 18.19 -18.94 -3.21
C GLU A 104 16.70 -18.78 -3.51
N ILE A 105 16.31 -17.69 -4.18
CA ILE A 105 14.90 -17.48 -4.52
C ILE A 105 14.45 -18.53 -5.54
N ASN A 106 13.30 -19.16 -5.26
CA ASN A 106 12.69 -20.06 -6.23
C ASN A 106 12.31 -19.25 -7.48
N PRO A 107 12.77 -19.63 -8.69
CA PRO A 107 12.48 -18.86 -9.89
C PRO A 107 10.98 -18.75 -10.21
N SER A 108 10.12 -19.66 -9.68
CA SER A 108 8.66 -19.54 -9.80
C SER A 108 8.03 -18.44 -8.92
N LEU A 109 8.76 -17.98 -7.90
CA LEU A 109 8.38 -16.87 -7.02
C LEU A 109 9.04 -15.55 -7.43
N ALA A 110 10.09 -15.62 -8.25
CA ALA A 110 10.77 -14.45 -8.80
C ALA A 110 9.92 -13.73 -9.85
N THR A 111 10.31 -12.51 -10.21
CA THR A 111 9.66 -11.77 -11.29
C THR A 111 9.89 -12.50 -12.62
N PRO A 112 8.82 -12.97 -13.30
CA PRO A 112 8.92 -13.99 -14.33
C PRO A 112 9.51 -13.50 -15.66
N MET A 113 9.53 -12.18 -15.87
CA MET A 113 9.92 -11.55 -17.13
C MET A 113 10.72 -10.29 -16.84
N LEU A 114 11.84 -10.12 -17.53
CA LEU A 114 12.67 -8.91 -17.53
C LEU A 114 12.57 -8.24 -18.90
N TRP A 115 12.13 -6.99 -18.93
CA TRP A 115 12.21 -6.17 -20.14
C TRP A 115 13.53 -5.40 -20.18
N LYS A 116 14.34 -5.63 -21.21
CA LYS A 116 15.62 -4.93 -21.41
C LYS A 116 15.71 -4.38 -22.83
N GLY A 117 15.62 -3.05 -22.94
CA GLY A 117 15.69 -2.34 -24.22
C GLY A 117 14.44 -2.55 -25.08
N ARG A 118 14.49 -3.49 -26.02
CA ARG A 118 13.35 -3.86 -26.89
C ARG A 118 13.03 -5.36 -26.86
N GLN A 119 13.55 -6.07 -25.87
CA GLN A 119 13.41 -7.51 -25.76
C GLN A 119 12.94 -7.90 -24.37
N ASP A 120 12.01 -8.84 -24.34
CA ASP A 120 11.53 -9.52 -23.14
C ASP A 120 12.35 -10.80 -22.93
N PHE A 121 12.74 -11.06 -21.69
CA PHE A 121 13.45 -12.27 -21.26
C PHE A 121 12.62 -12.97 -20.19
N TYR A 122 12.43 -14.29 -20.32
CA TYR A 122 11.64 -15.09 -19.38
C TYR A 122 12.52 -16.13 -18.68
N ILE A 123 12.22 -16.43 -17.42
CA ILE A 123 13.02 -17.31 -16.56
C ILE A 123 13.06 -18.78 -17.06
N PHE A 124 12.16 -19.18 -17.97
CA PHE A 124 11.99 -20.55 -18.44
C PHE A 124 11.84 -20.68 -19.97
N GLU A 125 12.26 -19.69 -20.76
CA GLU A 125 12.22 -19.72 -22.24
C GLU A 125 13.60 -19.73 -22.88
#